data_AF-J7QIR1-F1
#
_entry.id   AF-J7QIR1-F1
#
_cell.length_a   1.000
_cell.length_b   1.000
_cell.length_c   1.000
_cell.angle_alpha   90.00
_cell.angle_beta   90.00
_cell.angle_gamma   90.00
#
_symmetry.space_group_name_H-M   'P 1'
#
loop_
_entity.id
_entity.type
_entity.pdbx_description
1 polymer ?
#
loop_
_entity_poly.entity_id
_entity_poly.type
_entity_poly.pdbx_seq_one_letter_code
_entity_poly.pdbx_strand_id
1 'polypeptide(L)' 'MNVKSSANAAALPSSRLEALKAAAVALTLGFGLVWLAGFAYPESVHDAAHDTRHALSFPCH' A
#
# COMPACT_ATOMS: atom_id res chain seq x y z
N MET A 1 40.90 0.76 -29.95
CA MET A 1 39.43 0.79 -30.14
C MET A 1 38.79 0.60 -28.76
N ASN A 2 38.35 1.67 -28.09
CA ASN A 2 37.71 1.58 -26.78
C ASN A 2 36.39 2.35 -26.83
N VAL A 3 35.29 1.64 -27.13
CA VAL A 3 33.95 2.19 -26.93
C VAL A 3 33.66 2.12 -25.44
N LYS A 4 33.81 3.24 -24.73
CA LYS A 4 33.24 3.40 -23.39
C LYS A 4 31.72 3.49 -23.59
N SER A 5 31.00 2.40 -23.36
CA SER A 5 29.55 2.43 -23.25
C SER A 5 29.20 3.24 -22.02
N SER A 6 28.90 4.52 -22.22
CA SER A 6 28.31 5.35 -21.17
C SER A 6 26.88 4.87 -21.05
N ALA A 7 26.60 4.08 -20.01
CA ALA A 7 25.23 3.77 -19.63
C ALA A 7 24.55 5.12 -19.36
N ASN A 8 23.77 5.59 -20.31
CA ASN A 8 22.87 6.71 -20.12
C ASN A 8 21.91 6.26 -19.01
N ALA A 9 22.14 6.71 -17.77
CA ALA A 9 21.17 6.55 -16.70
C ALA A 9 19.93 7.33 -17.14
N ALA A 10 18.98 6.64 -17.77
CA ALA A 10 17.72 7.24 -18.17
C ALA A 10 17.05 7.76 -16.90
N ALA A 11 17.01 9.08 -16.74
CA ALA A 11 16.32 9.71 -15.64
C ALA A 11 14.85 9.26 -15.68
N LEU A 12 14.33 8.72 -14.55
CA LEU A 12 12.92 8.36 -14.49
C LEU A 12 12.09 9.63 -14.71
N PRO A 13 11.06 9.59 -15.57
CA PRO A 13 10.15 10.71 -15.72
C PRO A 13 9.49 10.99 -14.37
N SER A 14 9.31 12.28 -14.04
CA SER A 14 8.72 12.72 -12.76
C SER A 14 7.37 12.05 -12.46
N SER A 15 6.56 11.81 -13.49
CA SER A 15 5.28 11.10 -13.37
C SER A 15 5.42 9.67 -12.83
N ARG A 16 6.48 8.94 -13.22
CA ARG A 16 6.74 7.58 -12.73
C ARG A 16 7.19 7.59 -11.27
N LEU A 17 7.99 8.58 -10.87
CA LEU A 17 8.39 8.75 -9.48
C LEU A 17 7.18 9.08 -8.59
N GLU A 18 6.31 9.98 -9.03
CA GLU A 18 5.07 10.29 -8.29
C GLU A 18 4.15 9.08 -8.19
N ALA A 19 3.99 8.29 -9.26
CA ALA A 19 3.22 7.05 -9.22
C ALA A 19 3.82 6.02 -8.24
N LEU A 20 5.15 5.88 -8.20
CA LEU A 20 5.82 5.00 -7.25
C LEU A 20 5.68 5.48 -5.80
N LYS A 21 5.73 6.79 -5.56
CA LYS A 21 5.47 7.37 -4.23
C LYS A 21 4.03 7.08 -3.79
N ALA A 22 3.05 7.30 -4.66
CA ALA A 22 1.66 6.99 -4.37
C ALA A 22 1.46 5.48 -4.10
N ALA A 23 2.06 4.62 -4.92
CA ALA A 23 2.02 3.18 -4.72
C ALA A 23 2.68 2.74 -3.41
N ALA A 24 3.82 3.33 -3.04
CA ALA A 24 4.49 3.04 -1.77
C ALA A 24 3.60 3.41 -0.58
N VAL A 25 2.98 4.60 -0.58
CA VAL A 25 2.04 5.01 0.46
C VAL A 25 0.84 4.06 0.53
N ALA A 26 0.24 3.72 -0.61
CA ALA A 26 -0.89 2.80 -0.68
C ALA A 26 -0.54 1.41 -0.15
N LEU A 27 0.65 0.89 -0.49
CA LEU A 27 1.12 -0.40 0.02
C LEU A 27 1.41 -0.36 1.51
N THR A 28 2.02 0.70 2.03
CA THR A 28 2.28 0.85 3.46
C THR A 28 0.97 0.90 4.25
N LEU A 29 -0.01 1.67 3.78
CA LEU A 29 -1.33 1.76 4.42
C LEU A 29 -2.09 0.43 4.31
N GLY A 30 -2.16 -0.17 3.12
CA GLY A 30 -2.83 -1.45 2.90
C GLY A 30 -2.21 -2.58 3.73
N PHE A 31 -0.89 -2.66 3.77
CA PHE A 31 -0.18 -3.63 4.60
C PHE A 31 -0.44 -3.40 6.09
N GLY A 32 -0.39 -2.13 6.54
CA GLY A 32 -0.71 -1.77 7.92
C GLY A 32 -2.13 -2.16 8.32
N LEU A 33 -3.12 -1.94 7.45
CA LEU A 33 -4.51 -2.35 7.70
C LEU A 33 -4.63 -3.87 7.87
N VAL A 34 -4.03 -4.65 6.97
CA VAL A 34 -4.07 -6.12 7.05
C VAL A 34 -3.35 -6.64 8.29
N TRP A 35 -2.17 -6.08 8.60
CA TRP A 35 -1.38 -6.50 9.75
C TRP A 35 -2.08 -6.17 11.07
N LEU A 36 -2.57 -4.94 11.23
CA LEU A 36 -3.23 -4.50 12.45
C LEU A 36 -4.57 -5.22 12.66
N ALA A 37 -5.38 -5.40 11.62
CA ALA A 37 -6.62 -6.16 11.77
C ALA A 37 -6.37 -7.66 11.99
N GLY A 38 -5.39 -8.26 11.31
CA GLY A 38 -5.14 -9.71 11.36
C GLY A 38 -4.32 -10.19 12.55
N PHE A 39 -3.42 -9.35 13.09
CA PHE A 39 -2.48 -9.70 14.16
C PHE A 39 -2.53 -8.73 15.36
N ALA A 40 -3.63 -7.97 15.51
CA ALA A 40 -3.83 -7.18 16.72
C ALA A 40 -3.81 -8.08 17.96
N TYR A 41 -2.92 -7.76 18.89
CA TYR A 41 -2.95 -8.31 20.25
C TYR A 41 -4.21 -7.90 21.03
N PRO A 42 -4.70 -6.64 20.94
CA PRO A 42 -5.97 -6.29 21.58
C PRO A 42 -7.15 -6.78 20.74
N GLU A 43 -7.99 -7.63 21.33
CA GLU A 43 -9.18 -8.20 20.70
C GLU A 43 -10.11 -7.12 20.15
N SER A 44 -10.19 -5.96 20.81
CA SER A 44 -11.05 -4.84 20.40
C SER A 44 -10.78 -4.30 19.00
N VAL A 45 -9.52 -4.32 18.54
CA VAL A 45 -9.17 -3.83 17.19
C VAL A 45 -9.54 -4.87 16.13
N HIS A 46 -9.37 -6.15 16.44
CA HIS A 46 -9.77 -7.26 15.58
C HIS A 46 -11.30 -7.32 15.45
N ASP A 47 -12.01 -7.24 16.58
CA ASP A 47 -13.47 -7.27 16.66
C ASP A 47 -14.08 -6.05 15.97
N ALA A 48 -13.52 -4.84 16.15
CA ALA A 48 -13.98 -3.66 15.43
C ALA A 48 -13.84 -3.79 13.90
N ALA A 49 -12.77 -4.43 13.42
CA ALA A 49 -12.58 -4.72 12.00
C ALA A 49 -13.61 -5.74 11.48
N HIS A 50 -13.90 -6.78 12.27
CA HIS A 50 -14.96 -7.74 11.98
C HIS A 50 -16.35 -7.10 11.95
N ASP A 51 -16.68 -6.27 12.96
CA ASP A 51 -17.94 -5.53 13.05
C ASP A 51 -18.12 -4.56 11.89
N THR A 52 -17.05 -3.87 11.49
CA THR A 52 -17.09 -2.97 10.33
C THR A 52 -17.41 -3.73 9.05
N ARG A 53 -16.82 -4.91 8.81
CA ARG A 53 -17.16 -5.76 7.67
C ARG A 53 -18.63 -6.20 7.70
N HIS A 54 -19.16 -6.53 8.87
CA HIS A 54 -20.57 -6.87 9.06
C HIS A 54 -21.48 -5.67 8.81
N ALA A 55 -21.12 -4.48 9.29
CA ALA A 55 -21.85 -3.23 9.08
C ALA A 55 -21.84 -2.78 7.61
N LEU A 56 -20.73 -2.97 6.90
CA LEU A 56 -20.61 -2.69 5.46
C LEU A 56 -21.36 -3.70 4.58
N SER A 57 -21.63 -4.90 5.10
CA SER A 57 -22.47 -5.90 4.45
C SER A 57 -23.93 -5.83 4.90
N PHE A 58 -24.23 -5.00 5.90
CA PHE A 58 -25.59 -4.68 6.30
C PHE A 58 -26.16 -3.76 5.22
N PRO A 59 -27.34 -4.09 4.65
CA PRO A 59 -27.84 -3.32 3.52
C PRO A 59 -28.11 -1.89 3.97
N CYS A 60 -27.56 -0.93 3.23
CA CYS A 60 -27.95 0.48 3.30
C CYS A 60 -29.27 0.76 2.54
N HIS A 61 -30.10 -0.29 2.42
CA HIS A 61 -31.55 -0.23 2.27
C HIS A 61 -32.21 -1.14 3.32
#